data_AF-A0A0C2T173-F1
#
_entry.id   AF-A0A0C2T173-F1
#
_cell.length_a   1.000
_cell.length_b   1.000
_cell.length_c   1.000
_cell.angle_alpha   90.00
_cell.angle_beta   90.00
_cell.angle_gamma   90.00
#
_symmetry.space_group_name_H-M   'P 1'
#
loop_
_entity.id
_entity.type
_entity.pdbx_description
1 polymer ?
#
loop_
_entity_poly.entity_id
_entity_poly.type
_entity_poly.pdbx_seq_one_letter_code
_entity_poly.pdbx_strand_id
1 'polypeptide(L)' 'LRQELRDLELLDEITKLQYESKLPPAVCGDRRNMLIHAYRMHKGLSYVPSIVHHSIRWNKSDPMLDPIEDDLHWKIV' A
#
# COMPACT_ATOMS: atom_id res chain seq x y z
N LEU A 1 -4.96 -12.64 3.32
CA LEU A 1 -4.48 -12.37 4.70
C LEU A 1 -3.12 -11.66 4.79
N ARG A 2 -1.96 -12.28 4.47
CA ARG A 2 -0.66 -11.56 4.61
C ARG A 2 -0.59 -10.28 3.79
N GLN A 3 -1.08 -10.30 2.55
CA GLN A 3 -1.10 -9.11 1.69
C GLN A 3 -2.01 -8.00 2.24
N GLU A 4 -3.20 -8.34 2.72
CA GLU A 4 -4.13 -7.36 3.32
C GLU A 4 -3.53 -6.69 4.56
N LEU A 5 -2.77 -7.43 5.39
CA LEU A 5 -2.05 -6.85 6.51
C LEU A 5 -0.94 -5.90 6.03
N ARG A 6 -0.16 -6.28 5.01
CA ARG A 6 0.86 -5.41 4.40
C ARG A 6 0.25 -4.12 3.84
N ASP A 7 -0.91 -4.23 3.21
CA ASP A 7 -1.67 -3.09 2.69
C ASP A 7 -2.08 -2.14 3.82
N LEU A 8 -2.58 -2.68 4.94
CA LEU A 8 -2.96 -1.89 6.12
C LEU A 8 -1.76 -1.15 6.73
N GLU A 9 -0.60 -1.80 6.84
CA GLU A 9 0.61 -1.16 7.36
C GLU A 9 1.06 0.03 6.50
N LEU A 10 0.96 -0.08 5.17
CA LEU A 10 1.25 1.05 4.28
C LEU A 10 0.23 2.16 4.40
N LEU A 11 -1.06 1.83 4.53
CA LEU A 11 -2.12 2.82 4.72
C LEU A 11 -1.97 3.57 6.04
N ASP A 12 -1.54 2.88 7.11
CA ASP A 12 -1.27 3.51 8.40
C ASP A 12 -0.13 4.53 8.29
N GLU A 13 0.96 4.15 7.62
CA GLU A 13 2.07 5.07 7.38
C GLU A 13 1.66 6.27 6.49
N ILE A 14 0.91 6.02 5.42
CA ILE A 14 0.38 7.09 4.55
C ILE A 14 -0.49 8.05 5.36
N THR A 15 -1.38 7.53 6.20
CA THR A 15 -2.27 8.33 7.05
C THR A 15 -1.47 9.16 8.05
N LYS A 16 -0.42 8.58 8.66
CA LYS A 16 0.50 9.30 9.54
C LYS A 16 1.24 10.42 8.82
N LEU A 17 1.78 10.15 7.62
CA LEU A 17 2.47 11.16 6.82
C LEU A 17 1.52 12.28 6.38
N GLN A 18 0.28 11.95 6.04
CA GLN A 18 -0.75 12.93 5.71
C GLN A 18 -1.07 13.83 6.90
N TYR A 19 -1.28 13.23 8.08
CA TYR A 19 -1.50 13.97 9.33
C TYR A 19 -0.33 14.90 9.66
N GLU A 20 0.90 14.44 9.47
CA GLU A 20 2.12 15.23 9.67
C GLU A 20 2.40 16.24 8.53
N SER A 21 1.55 16.33 7.50
CA SER A 21 1.75 17.15 6.30
C SER A 21 3.07 16.86 5.56
N LYS A 22 3.55 15.61 5.66
CA LYS A 22 4.77 15.09 5.01
C LYS A 22 4.49 14.15 3.85
N LEU A 23 3.22 13.85 3.56
CA LEU A 23 2.86 13.05 2.40
C LEU A 23 3.12 13.85 1.12
N PRO A 24 3.91 13.32 0.16
CA PRO A 24 4.13 13.98 -1.11
C PRO A 24 2.81 14.18 -1.87
N PRO A 25 2.55 15.34 -2.49
CA PRO A 25 1.31 15.59 -3.24
C PRO A 25 1.07 14.62 -4.41
N ALA A 26 2.14 14.00 -4.92
CA ALA A 26 2.06 12.98 -5.98
C ALA A 26 1.45 11.65 -5.50
N VAL A 27 1.36 11.41 -4.18
CA VAL A 27 0.72 10.22 -3.61
C VAL A 27 -0.76 10.53 -3.42
N CYS A 28 -1.57 10.26 -4.44
CA CYS A 28 -3.00 10.45 -4.43
C CYS A 28 -3.74 9.23 -5.01
N GLY A 29 -5.03 9.11 -4.72
CA GLY A 29 -5.88 8.06 -5.28
C GLY A 29 -7.22 7.97 -4.56
N ASP A 30 -8.29 7.74 -5.33
CA ASP A 30 -9.66 7.65 -4.80
C ASP A 30 -9.97 6.28 -4.18
N ARG A 31 -9.12 5.29 -4.48
CA ARG A 31 -9.25 3.91 -4.00
C ARG A 31 -7.99 3.52 -3.23
N ARG A 32 -8.18 2.63 -2.25
CA ARG A 32 -7.09 2.03 -1.46
C ARG A 32 -5.93 1.54 -2.33
N ASN A 33 -6.25 0.76 -3.37
CA ASN A 33 -5.28 0.15 -4.26
C ASN A 33 -4.45 1.21 -5.02
N MET A 34 -5.09 2.27 -5.50
CA MET A 34 -4.41 3.38 -6.18
C MET A 34 -3.48 4.12 -5.23
N LEU A 35 -3.93 4.39 -4.01
CA LEU A 35 -3.14 5.11 -3.01
C LEU A 35 -1.89 4.32 -2.60
N ILE A 36 -2.04 3.02 -2.33
CA ILE A 36 -0.92 2.11 -2.03
C ILE A 36 0.06 2.05 -3.21
N HIS A 37 -0.46 1.92 -4.43
CA HIS A 37 0.37 1.89 -5.64
C HIS A 37 1.17 3.20 -5.80
N ALA A 38 0.52 4.35 -5.72
CA ALA A 38 1.16 5.66 -5.81
C ALA A 38 2.23 5.85 -4.73
N TYR A 39 1.95 5.44 -3.49
CA TYR A 39 2.91 5.50 -2.40
C TYR A 39 4.13 4.61 -2.65
N ARG A 40 3.93 3.37 -3.12
CA ARG A 40 5.02 2.44 -3.46
C ARG A 40 5.85 2.91 -4.64
N MET A 41 5.25 3.56 -5.63
CA MET A 41 5.98 4.22 -6.71
C MET A 41 6.87 5.36 -6.21
N HIS A 42 6.39 6.12 -5.22
CA HIS A 42 7.16 7.22 -4.64
C HIS A 42 8.30 6.74 -3.72
N LYS A 43 8.06 5.77 -2.84
CA LYS A 43 9.05 5.27 -1.87
C LYS A 43 9.99 4.21 -2.43
N GLY A 44 9.52 3.45 -3.41
CA GLY A 44 10.20 2.29 -3.99
C GLY A 44 9.47 0.98 -3.68
N LEU A 45 9.43 0.08 -4.67
CA LEU A 45 8.70 -1.19 -4.59
C LEU A 45 9.17 -2.15 -3.48
N SER A 46 10.44 -2.04 -3.08
CA SER A 46 11.05 -2.83 -2.01
C SER A 46 11.08 -2.12 -0.66
N TYR A 47 10.51 -0.92 -0.57
CA TYR A 47 10.44 -0.18 0.69
C TYR A 47 9.56 -0.94 1.69
N VAL A 48 10.05 -1.05 2.93
CA VAL A 48 9.33 -1.66 4.05
C VAL A 48 9.35 -0.65 5.20
N PRO A 49 8.20 -0.17 5.69
CA PRO A 49 8.15 0.71 6.84
C PRO A 49 8.77 0.04 8.08
N SER A 50 9.43 0.83 8.94
CA SER A 50 10.12 0.30 10.11
C SER A 50 9.18 -0.32 11.16
N ILE A 51 7.93 0.15 11.20
CA ILE A 51 6.88 -0.33 12.10
C ILE A 51 6.35 -1.71 11.73
N VAL A 52 6.55 -2.16 10.47
CA VAL A 52 6.04 -3.44 9.99
C VAL A 52 6.61 -4.60 10.80
N HIS A 53 5.71 -5.40 11.35
CA HIS A 53 6.05 -6.59 12.12
C HIS A 53 6.83 -7.62 11.28
N HIS A 54 7.85 -8.24 11.87
CA HIS A 54 8.80 -9.10 11.16
C HIS A 54 8.15 -10.28 10.41
N SER A 55 7.01 -10.79 10.89
CA SER A 55 6.30 -11.92 10.27
C SER A 55 5.58 -11.59 8.96
N ILE A 56 5.36 -10.30 8.66
CA ILE A 56 4.68 -9.84 7.45
C ILE A 56 5.55 -8.93 6.58
N ARG A 57 6.82 -8.71 6.92
CA ARG A 57 7.77 -7.99 6.06
C ARG A 57 7.89 -8.69 4.71
N TRP A 58 8.15 -7.90 3.67
CA TRP A 58 8.42 -8.38 2.32
C TRP A 58 9.86 -8.13 1.93
N ASN A 59 10.36 -8.93 1.00
CA ASN A 59 11.72 -8.85 0.46
C ASN A 59 11.74 -9.44 -0.95
N LYS A 60 12.93 -9.62 -1.55
CA LYS A 60 13.06 -10.15 -2.91
C LYS A 60 12.52 -11.58 -3.09
N SER A 61 12.54 -12.39 -2.03
CA SER A 61 12.06 -13.78 -2.04
C SER A 61 10.57 -13.92 -1.69
N ASP A 62 10.02 -12.96 -0.96
CA ASP A 62 8.58 -12.84 -0.64
C ASP A 62 8.15 -11.38 -0.89
N PRO A 63 7.95 -10.98 -2.16
CA PRO A 63 7.63 -9.61 -2.51
C PRO A 63 6.19 -9.27 -2.14
N MET A 64 5.94 -7.97 -1.96
CA MET A 64 4.58 -7.47 -1.84
C MET A 64 3.93 -7.49 -3.23
N LEU A 65 2.76 -8.12 -3.32
CA LEU A 65 2.01 -8.24 -4.58
C LEU A 65 1.40 -6.88 -4.94
N ASP A 66 1.32 -6.60 -6.23
CA ASP A 66 0.65 -5.41 -6.70
C ASP A 66 -0.87 -5.53 -6.50
N PRO A 67 -1.56 -4.40 -6.21
CA PRO A 67 -3.00 -4.43 -6.06
C PRO A 67 -3.63 -4.92 -7.36
N ILE A 68 -4.51 -5.92 -7.26
CA ILE A 68 -5.26 -6.43 -8.42
C ILE A 68 -6.16 -5.29 -8.91
N GLU A 69 -5.97 -4.86 -10.16
CA GLU A 69 -6.90 -4.00 -10.90
C GLU A 69 -8.12 -4.82 -11.30
N ASP A 70 -8.93 -5.23 -10.33
CA ASP A 70 -10.25 -5.75 -10.65
C ASP A 70 -11.22 -4.57 -10.67
N ASP A 71 -11.32 -3.92 -11.83
CA ASP A 71 -12.57 -3.29 -12.26
C ASP A 71 -13.62 -4.39 -12.53
N LEU A 72 -13.86 -5.25 -11.53
CA LEU A 72 -14.97 -6.19 -11.53
C LEU A 72 -16.24 -5.34 -11.42
N HIS A 73 -16.81 -5.06 -12.60
CA HIS A 73 -18.19 -4.62 -12.71
C HIS A 73 -19.06 -5.69 -12.04
N TRP A 74 -19.38 -5.46 -10.77
CA TRP A 74 -20.36 -6.27 -10.06
C TRP A 74 -21.66 -6.24 -10.89
N LYS A 75 -22.13 -7.41 -11.29
CA LYS A 75 -23.48 -7.58 -11.82
C LYS A 75 -24.35 -8.10 -10.70
N ILE A 76 -25.50 -7.46 -10.54
CA ILE A 76 -26.60 -8.05 -9.76
C ILE A 76 -27.02 -9.31 -10.52
N VAL A 77 -27.01 -10.44 -9.83
CA VAL A 77 -27.59 -11.72 -10.29
C VAL A 77 -28.98 -11.85 -9.71
#